data_AF-A0A166C3L3-F1
#
_entry.id   AF-A0A166C3L3-F1
#
_cell.length_a   1.000
_cell.length_b   1.000
_cell.length_c   1.000
_cell.angle_alpha   90.00
_cell.angle_beta   90.00
_cell.angle_gamma   90.00
#
_symmetry.space_group_name_H-M   'P 1'
#
loop_
_entity.id
_entity.type
_entity.pdbx_description
1 polymer ?
#
loop_
_entity_poly.entity_id
_entity_poly.type
_entity_poly.pdbx_seq_one_letter_code
_entity_poly.pdbx_strand_id
1 'polypeptide(L)'
;MDLYKAGKFALADDGEILASLDIPLFNRDRYAKDRLRWLFPPDKDKRVGSILHWIKDVEHGLGAFALDLYLDRHERGALIVNATTFFPPVPKFDWLSYHDAKETLDKRIQESIVTYDPTKHAIIMVFLPSDSGNSAAVWRRRVEVPGSARSNHKKEIRSKPKVVVEKTVFVDELTCVFSIVLYLIHMAYIARIGNQRI
;
A
#
# COMPACT_ATOMS: atom_id res chain seq x y z
N MET A 1 1.81 31.83 10.70
CA MET A 1 0.50 31.22 11.01
C MET A 1 0.70 29.73 10.84
N ASP A 2 0.86 29.02 11.96
CA ASP A 2 1.22 27.60 12.00
C ASP A 2 0.20 26.77 11.22
N LEU A 3 0.61 26.32 10.03
CA LEU A 3 -0.24 25.51 9.15
C LEU A 3 -0.50 24.11 9.73
N TYR A 4 0.30 23.73 10.72
CA TYR A 4 0.06 22.59 11.59
C TYR A 4 -0.80 23.08 12.75
N LYS A 5 -2.12 22.92 12.65
CA LYS A 5 -2.94 22.86 13.87
C LYS A 5 -2.37 21.72 14.71
N ALA A 6 -1.55 22.09 15.70
CA ALA A 6 -0.92 21.18 16.64
C ALA A 6 -1.93 20.11 17.08
N GLY A 7 -1.63 18.84 16.83
CA GLY A 7 -2.39 17.69 17.32
C GLY A 7 -3.52 17.13 16.45
N LYS A 8 -3.60 17.43 15.14
CA LYS A 8 -4.67 16.86 14.28
C LYS A 8 -4.36 15.51 13.64
N PHE A 9 -3.10 15.19 13.39
CA PHE A 9 -2.68 13.94 12.78
C PHE A 9 -1.60 13.32 13.64
N ALA A 10 -1.70 12.02 13.89
CA ALA A 10 -0.74 11.27 14.66
C ALA A 10 -0.43 9.97 13.92
N LEU A 11 0.78 9.47 14.11
CA LEU A 11 1.02 8.06 13.82
C LEU A 11 0.32 7.20 14.88
N ALA A 12 -0.12 6.01 14.51
CA ALA A 12 -0.49 5.01 15.49
C ALA A 12 0.75 4.57 16.27
N ASP A 13 0.50 4.15 17.51
CA ASP A 13 1.56 3.62 18.36
C ASP A 13 1.95 2.23 17.82
N ASP A 14 3.25 1.96 17.71
CA ASP A 14 3.83 0.65 17.36
C ASP A 14 3.25 -0.06 16.12
N GLY A 15 2.71 0.68 15.15
CA GLY A 15 2.17 0.07 13.92
C GLY A 15 0.83 -0.65 14.10
N GLU A 16 -0.01 -0.21 15.05
CA GLU A 16 -1.31 -0.84 15.37
C GLU A 16 -2.23 -1.04 14.14
N ILE A 17 -2.24 -0.09 13.19
CA ILE A 17 -3.08 -0.17 12.00
C ILE A 17 -2.52 -1.23 11.05
N LEU A 18 -1.19 -1.28 10.84
CA LEU A 18 -0.52 -2.34 10.09
C LEU A 18 -0.80 -3.71 10.71
N ALA A 19 -0.68 -3.83 12.04
CA ALA A 19 -0.96 -5.06 12.77
C ALA A 19 -2.43 -5.51 12.60
N SER A 20 -3.38 -4.57 12.62
CA SER A 20 -4.80 -4.86 12.36
C SER A 20 -5.09 -5.34 10.92
N LEU A 21 -4.15 -5.10 10.01
CA LEU A 21 -4.21 -5.44 8.59
C LEU A 21 -3.20 -6.53 8.20
N ASP A 22 -2.60 -7.22 9.18
CA ASP A 22 -1.51 -8.17 8.93
C ASP A 22 -1.92 -9.30 7.97
N ILE A 23 -3.01 -10.00 8.30
CA ILE A 23 -3.55 -11.09 7.46
C ILE A 23 -3.89 -10.63 6.03
N PRO A 24 -4.70 -9.57 5.81
CA PRO A 24 -5.04 -9.17 4.46
C PRO A 24 -3.85 -8.60 3.69
N LEU A 25 -2.83 -8.05 4.34
CA LEU A 25 -1.65 -7.47 3.68
C LEU A 25 -0.54 -8.49 3.42
N PHE A 26 -0.16 -9.33 4.37
CA PHE A 26 1.10 -10.08 4.35
C PHE A 26 0.95 -11.60 4.30
N ASN A 27 -0.26 -12.14 4.45
CA ASN A 27 -0.48 -13.59 4.39
C ASN A 27 0.00 -14.18 3.04
N ARG A 28 0.79 -15.26 3.09
CA ARG A 28 1.37 -15.96 1.92
C ARG A 28 0.58 -17.17 1.43
N ASP A 29 -0.39 -17.65 2.21
CA ASP A 29 -1.22 -18.80 1.87
C ASP A 29 -2.19 -18.49 0.72
N ARG A 30 -2.41 -17.20 0.44
CA ARG A 30 -3.32 -16.71 -0.60
C ARG A 30 -2.68 -15.62 -1.42
N TYR A 31 -2.99 -15.59 -2.71
CA TYR A 31 -2.52 -14.55 -3.61
C TYR A 31 -2.99 -13.16 -3.18
N ALA A 32 -2.12 -12.16 -3.36
CA ALA A 32 -2.43 -10.76 -3.07
C ALA A 32 -3.75 -10.30 -3.73
N LYS A 33 -3.98 -10.69 -4.99
CA LYS A 33 -5.24 -10.38 -5.73
C LYS A 33 -6.51 -10.94 -5.07
N ASP A 34 -6.38 -11.99 -4.26
CA ASP A 34 -7.50 -12.68 -3.58
C ASP A 34 -7.73 -12.18 -2.16
N ARG A 35 -6.71 -11.54 -1.56
CA ARG A 35 -6.78 -10.89 -0.24
C ARG A 35 -7.11 -9.40 -0.35
N LEU A 36 -6.58 -8.72 -1.35
CA LEU A 36 -6.72 -7.28 -1.55
C LEU A 36 -7.61 -6.99 -2.75
N ARG A 37 -8.77 -6.41 -2.46
CA ARG A 37 -9.78 -6.14 -3.49
C ARG A 37 -9.85 -4.65 -3.78
N TRP A 38 -9.64 -4.32 -5.04
CA TRP A 38 -9.65 -2.95 -5.53
C TRP A 38 -10.96 -2.63 -6.26
N LEU A 39 -11.15 -1.36 -6.62
CA LEU A 39 -12.26 -0.88 -7.47
C LEU A 39 -13.66 -1.00 -6.83
N PHE A 40 -13.73 -1.09 -5.50
CA PHE A 40 -15.01 -0.98 -4.82
C PHE A 40 -15.54 0.46 -4.87
N PRO A 41 -16.83 0.66 -5.18
CA PRO A 41 -17.45 1.98 -5.08
C PRO A 41 -17.41 2.47 -3.62
N PRO A 42 -16.85 3.66 -3.35
CA PRO A 42 -16.67 4.17 -1.99
C PRO A 42 -17.98 4.53 -1.28
N ASP A 43 -19.05 4.73 -2.03
CA ASP A 43 -20.41 5.05 -1.59
C ASP A 43 -21.17 3.84 -1.04
N LYS A 44 -20.67 2.61 -1.25
CA LYS A 44 -21.29 1.39 -0.72
C LYS A 44 -21.13 1.20 0.78
N ASP A 45 -20.06 1.74 1.38
CA ASP A 45 -19.82 1.66 2.82
C ASP A 45 -19.72 3.07 3.41
N LYS A 46 -20.60 3.39 4.37
CA LYS A 46 -20.67 4.71 4.99
C LYS A 46 -19.38 5.10 5.71
N ARG A 47 -18.65 4.13 6.28
CA ARG A 47 -17.37 4.39 6.98
C ARG A 47 -16.33 4.88 5.98
N VAL A 48 -16.19 4.14 4.88
CA VAL A 48 -15.25 4.49 3.80
C VAL A 48 -15.62 5.83 3.18
N GLY A 49 -16.90 6.04 2.85
CA GLY A 49 -17.37 7.32 2.31
C GLY A 49 -17.05 8.51 3.22
N SER A 50 -17.29 8.36 4.52
CA SER A 50 -17.00 9.39 5.53
C SER A 50 -15.50 9.67 5.65
N ILE A 51 -14.66 8.64 5.64
CA ILE A 51 -13.20 8.77 5.69
C ILE A 51 -12.67 9.50 4.46
N LEU A 52 -13.14 9.12 3.26
CA LEU A 52 -12.68 9.75 2.03
C LEU A 52 -13.14 11.21 1.92
N HIS A 53 -14.32 11.54 2.46
CA HIS A 53 -14.78 12.92 2.58
C HIS A 53 -13.89 13.70 3.56
N TRP A 54 -13.64 13.15 4.75
CA TRP A 54 -12.77 13.76 5.74
C TRP A 54 -11.33 13.97 5.20
N ILE A 55 -10.77 12.99 4.49
CA ILE A 55 -9.44 13.11 3.84
C ILE A 55 -9.44 14.29 2.88
N LYS A 56 -10.51 14.47 2.11
CA LYS A 56 -10.65 15.59 1.17
C LYS A 56 -10.66 16.93 1.91
N ASP A 57 -11.37 17.03 3.03
CA ASP A 57 -11.47 18.27 3.82
C ASP A 57 -10.14 18.69 4.45
N VAL A 58 -9.24 17.72 4.69
CA VAL A 58 -7.95 17.95 5.35
C VAL A 58 -6.73 17.68 4.46
N GLU A 59 -6.92 17.54 3.14
CA GLU A 59 -5.91 17.01 2.22
C GLU A 59 -4.59 17.79 2.23
N HIS A 60 -4.65 19.12 2.37
CA HIS A 60 -3.47 19.97 2.47
C HIS A 60 -2.63 19.66 3.72
N GLY A 61 -3.30 19.44 4.86
CA GLY A 61 -2.62 19.09 6.12
C GLY A 61 -2.00 17.70 6.05
N LEU A 62 -2.70 16.74 5.45
CA LEU A 62 -2.18 15.38 5.23
C LEU A 62 -0.97 15.38 4.26
N GLY A 63 -1.01 16.20 3.21
CA GLY A 63 0.11 16.35 2.28
C GLY A 63 1.36 16.90 2.97
N ALA A 64 1.21 17.91 3.83
CA ALA A 64 2.32 18.45 4.62
C ALA A 64 2.85 17.41 5.63
N PHE A 65 1.96 16.76 6.38
CA PHE A 65 2.33 15.74 7.36
C PHE A 65 3.09 14.55 6.72
N ALA A 66 2.64 14.07 5.57
CA ALA A 66 3.32 13.00 4.84
C ALA A 66 4.69 13.43 4.28
N LEU A 67 4.86 14.70 3.92
CA LEU A 67 6.18 15.23 3.55
C LEU A 67 7.13 15.14 4.75
N ASP A 68 6.69 15.56 5.92
CA ASP A 68 7.51 15.54 7.14
C ASP A 68 7.95 14.11 7.47
N LEU A 69 7.02 13.14 7.39
CA LEU A 69 7.34 11.71 7.58
C LEU A 69 8.32 11.16 6.55
N TYR A 70 8.17 11.53 5.28
CA TYR A 70 9.13 11.15 4.24
C TYR A 70 10.51 11.77 4.50
N LEU A 71 10.54 13.02 4.98
CA LEU A 71 11.78 13.72 5.28
C LEU A 71 12.52 13.04 6.43
N ASP A 72 11.81 12.73 7.52
CA ASP A 72 12.29 12.05 8.72
C ASP A 72 12.73 10.60 8.46
N ARG A 73 11.89 9.78 7.83
CA ARG A 73 12.18 8.34 7.61
C ARG A 73 13.14 8.08 6.46
N HIS A 74 13.34 9.06 5.59
CA HIS A 74 14.14 8.92 4.37
C HIS A 74 13.67 7.82 3.40
N GLU A 75 12.42 7.37 3.51
CA GLU A 75 11.86 6.29 2.70
C GLU A 75 10.49 6.67 2.12
N ARG A 76 10.22 6.26 0.88
CA ARG A 76 8.87 6.42 0.28
C ARG A 76 7.87 5.51 0.98
N GLY A 77 6.61 5.91 0.99
CA GLY A 77 5.57 5.11 1.60
C GLY A 77 4.18 5.68 1.36
N ALA A 78 3.21 5.15 2.09
CA ALA A 78 1.86 5.65 2.10
C ALA A 78 1.36 5.76 3.53
N LEU A 79 0.56 6.80 3.81
CA LEU A 79 -0.25 6.83 5.01
C LEU A 79 -1.37 5.82 4.85
N ILE A 80 -1.55 4.93 5.81
CA ILE A 80 -2.62 3.94 5.80
C ILE A 80 -3.56 4.13 6.97
N VAL A 81 -4.84 3.80 6.74
CA VAL A 81 -5.87 3.76 7.77
C VAL A 81 -6.73 2.52 7.63
N ASN A 82 -7.20 2.01 8.77
CA ASN A 82 -8.22 0.98 8.81
C ASN A 82 -9.59 1.62 9.08
N ALA A 83 -10.53 1.42 8.16
CA ALA A 83 -11.86 2.01 8.20
C ALA A 83 -12.73 1.49 9.35
N THR A 84 -12.38 0.37 9.98
CA THR A 84 -13.10 -0.14 11.17
C THR A 84 -12.69 0.56 12.45
N THR A 85 -11.43 1.01 12.56
CA THR A 85 -10.87 1.66 13.74
C THR A 85 -10.72 3.18 13.58
N PHE A 86 -10.98 3.70 12.38
CA PHE A 86 -10.88 5.14 12.10
C PHE A 86 -11.91 5.94 12.90
N PHE A 87 -11.43 6.78 13.81
CA PHE A 87 -12.27 7.62 14.67
C PHE A 87 -11.74 9.06 14.72
N PRO A 88 -12.37 10.03 14.03
CA PRO A 88 -12.12 11.46 14.21
C PRO A 88 -12.50 11.92 15.64
N PRO A 89 -11.90 12.98 16.20
CA PRO A 89 -11.22 14.08 15.50
C PRO A 89 -9.70 13.95 15.30
N VAL A 90 -9.05 12.97 15.93
CA VAL A 90 -7.60 12.74 15.81
C VAL A 90 -7.36 11.34 15.25
N PRO A 91 -7.55 11.13 13.93
CA PRO A 91 -7.30 9.83 13.36
C PRO A 91 -5.81 9.52 13.39
N LYS A 92 -5.51 8.29 13.79
CA LYS A 92 -4.16 7.71 13.73
C LYS A 92 -3.92 7.13 12.33
N PHE A 93 -2.68 7.19 11.88
CA PHE A 93 -2.22 6.63 10.61
C PHE A 93 -1.01 5.74 10.86
N ASP A 94 -0.82 4.73 10.02
CA ASP A 94 0.50 4.09 9.92
C ASP A 94 1.21 4.47 8.63
N TRP A 95 2.52 4.34 8.65
CA TRP A 95 3.36 4.51 7.47
C TRP A 95 3.67 3.15 6.86
N LEU A 96 3.03 2.82 5.73
CA LEU A 96 3.41 1.67 4.93
C LEU A 96 4.62 2.05 4.08
N SER A 97 5.80 1.61 4.51
CA SER A 97 7.06 1.83 3.81
C SER A 97 7.09 1.13 2.44
N TYR A 98 7.98 1.55 1.54
CA TYR A 98 8.18 0.81 0.30
C TYR A 98 8.76 -0.59 0.57
N HIS A 99 9.60 -0.72 1.60
CA HIS A 99 10.10 -2.01 2.06
C HIS A 99 8.94 -2.97 2.36
N ASP A 100 8.00 -2.57 3.23
CA ASP A 100 6.84 -3.39 3.63
C ASP A 100 5.85 -3.56 2.48
N ALA A 101 5.72 -2.56 1.61
CA ALA A 101 4.85 -2.64 0.44
C ALA A 101 5.21 -3.81 -0.49
N LYS A 102 6.50 -4.15 -0.62
CA LYS A 102 6.94 -5.31 -1.41
C LYS A 102 6.44 -6.61 -0.81
N GLU A 103 6.42 -6.69 0.51
CA GLU A 103 5.95 -7.88 1.22
C GLU A 103 4.46 -8.13 1.01
N THR A 104 3.67 -7.11 0.64
CA THR A 104 2.25 -7.31 0.29
C THR A 104 2.02 -8.14 -0.98
N LEU A 105 3.01 -8.18 -1.88
CA LEU A 105 2.95 -8.73 -3.24
C LEU A 105 1.81 -8.16 -4.12
N ASP A 106 1.16 -7.08 -3.67
CA ASP A 106 0.19 -6.36 -4.48
C ASP A 106 0.89 -5.33 -5.36
N LYS A 107 0.84 -5.59 -6.67
CA LYS A 107 1.37 -4.70 -7.71
C LYS A 107 0.88 -3.26 -7.55
N ARG A 108 -0.40 -3.05 -7.24
CA ARG A 108 -1.00 -1.71 -7.21
C ARG A 108 -0.54 -0.91 -6.00
N ILE A 109 -0.37 -1.54 -4.83
CA ILE A 109 0.24 -0.91 -3.65
C ILE A 109 1.67 -0.47 -3.99
N GLN A 110 2.49 -1.40 -4.46
CA GLN A 110 3.91 -1.14 -4.78
C GLN A 110 4.07 -0.05 -5.84
N GLU A 111 3.33 -0.14 -6.95
CA GLU A 111 3.34 0.87 -8.00
C GLU A 111 2.88 2.23 -7.49
N SER A 112 1.92 2.27 -6.58
CA SER A 112 1.43 3.53 -6.02
C SER A 112 2.51 4.24 -5.20
N ILE A 113 3.37 3.50 -4.50
CA ILE A 113 4.44 4.03 -3.64
C ILE A 113 5.72 4.32 -4.43
N VAL A 114 6.10 3.47 -5.39
CA VAL A 114 7.37 3.64 -6.12
C VAL A 114 7.31 4.73 -7.19
N THR A 115 6.12 5.05 -7.72
CA THR A 115 6.02 5.94 -8.90
C THR A 115 5.77 7.40 -8.58
N TYR A 116 5.31 7.75 -7.36
CA TYR A 116 5.01 9.13 -7.01
C TYR A 116 6.23 9.90 -6.51
N ASP A 117 6.22 11.22 -6.69
CA ASP A 117 7.23 12.12 -6.10
C ASP A 117 6.77 12.53 -4.69
N PRO A 118 7.42 12.06 -3.62
CA PRO A 118 7.02 12.35 -2.24
C PRO A 118 7.19 13.82 -1.84
N THR A 119 7.91 14.59 -2.65
CA THR A 119 8.04 16.04 -2.44
C THR A 119 6.85 16.81 -3.00
N LYS A 120 6.04 16.21 -3.89
CA LYS A 120 4.91 16.86 -4.58
C LYS A 120 3.56 16.27 -4.20
N HIS A 121 3.53 14.98 -3.92
CA HIS A 121 2.32 14.25 -3.62
C HIS A 121 2.51 13.35 -2.41
N ALA A 122 1.42 13.07 -1.71
CA ALA A 122 1.37 12.01 -0.72
C ALA A 122 0.30 10.99 -1.13
N ILE A 123 0.54 9.74 -0.74
CA ILE A 123 -0.40 8.63 -0.97
C ILE A 123 -1.06 8.29 0.34
N ILE A 124 -2.39 8.23 0.33
CA ILE A 124 -3.20 7.74 1.44
C ILE A 124 -3.96 6.51 0.97
N MET A 125 -3.89 5.43 1.73
CA MET A 125 -4.63 4.20 1.49
C MET A 125 -5.63 3.95 2.62
N VAL A 126 -6.88 3.74 2.24
CA VAL A 126 -7.94 3.36 3.17
C VAL A 126 -8.22 1.88 2.97
N PHE A 127 -8.13 1.11 4.04
CA PHE A 127 -8.43 -0.32 4.06
C PHE A 127 -9.74 -0.56 4.78
N LEU A 128 -10.59 -1.42 4.23
CA LEU A 128 -11.75 -1.96 4.92
C LEU A 128 -11.60 -3.49 4.98
N PRO A 129 -11.19 -4.05 6.12
CA PRO A 129 -11.19 -5.49 6.33
C PRO A 129 -12.59 -6.08 6.16
N SER A 130 -12.67 -7.29 5.61
CA SER A 130 -13.87 -8.13 5.68
C SER A 130 -14.10 -8.59 7.11
N ASP A 131 -15.34 -9.00 7.44
CA ASP A 131 -15.69 -9.48 8.79
C ASP A 131 -14.83 -10.67 9.26
N SER A 132 -14.34 -11.50 8.33
CA SER A 132 -13.45 -12.63 8.65
C SER A 132 -11.98 -12.23 8.84
N GLY A 133 -11.60 -10.97 8.59
CA GLY A 133 -10.22 -10.49 8.60
C GLY A 133 -9.32 -11.00 7.47
N ASN A 134 -9.75 -11.99 6.68
CA ASN A 134 -8.91 -12.64 5.66
C ASN A 134 -8.68 -11.82 4.38
N SER A 135 -9.41 -10.73 4.21
CA SER A 135 -9.33 -9.88 3.03
C SER A 135 -9.65 -8.44 3.36
N ALA A 136 -9.25 -7.51 2.52
CA ALA A 136 -9.59 -6.10 2.66
C ALA A 136 -9.91 -5.47 1.30
N ALA A 137 -10.89 -4.58 1.30
CA ALA A 137 -11.08 -3.64 0.21
C ALA A 137 -10.15 -2.44 0.38
N VAL A 138 -9.59 -1.93 -0.73
CA VAL A 138 -8.57 -0.89 -0.72
C VAL A 138 -8.98 0.29 -1.60
N TRP A 139 -8.86 1.50 -1.05
CA TRP A 139 -8.98 2.76 -1.78
C TRP A 139 -7.70 3.56 -1.67
N ARG A 140 -7.35 4.24 -2.76
CA ARG A 140 -6.15 5.08 -2.85
C ARG A 140 -6.55 6.52 -3.14
N ARG A 141 -6.01 7.45 -2.36
CA ARG A 141 -6.04 8.89 -2.64
C ARG A 141 -4.61 9.41 -2.82
N ARG A 142 -4.45 10.27 -3.82
CA ARG A 142 -3.25 11.05 -4.02
C ARG A 142 -3.60 12.48 -3.65
N VAL A 143 -2.88 13.06 -2.70
CA VAL A 143 -3.06 14.45 -2.27
C VAL A 143 -1.84 15.26 -2.64
N GLU A 144 -2.01 16.56 -2.86
CA GLU A 144 -0.90 17.47 -3.17
C GLU A 144 -0.20 17.94 -1.90
N VAL A 145 1.13 17.98 -1.93
CA VAL A 145 1.94 18.59 -0.87
C VAL A 145 1.90 20.11 -1.05
N PRO A 146 1.39 20.88 -0.07
CA PRO A 146 1.26 22.33 -0.20
C PRO A 146 2.58 23.01 -0.53
N GLY A 147 2.53 24.05 -1.38
CA GLY A 147 3.72 24.82 -1.75
C GLY A 147 4.44 25.46 -0.57
N SER A 148 3.69 25.83 0.48
CA SER A 148 4.23 26.35 1.75
C SER A 148 5.08 25.29 2.47
N ALA A 149 4.59 24.06 2.63
CA ALA A 149 5.35 22.97 3.23
C ALA A 149 6.63 22.67 2.44
N ARG A 150 6.53 22.59 1.10
CA ARG A 150 7.71 22.41 0.22
C ARG A 150 8.73 23.54 0.37
N SER A 151 8.26 24.77 0.57
CA SER A 151 9.14 25.94 0.74
C SER A 151 9.85 25.92 2.10
N ASN A 152 9.17 25.48 3.16
CA ASN A 152 9.75 25.34 4.49
C ASN A 152 10.87 24.29 4.50
N HIS A 153 10.69 23.17 3.80
CA HIS A 153 11.68 22.08 3.70
C HIS A 153 12.60 22.19 2.48
N LYS A 154 12.71 23.37 1.85
CA LYS A 154 13.43 23.54 0.57
C LYS A 154 14.90 23.08 0.63
N LYS A 155 15.58 23.25 1.77
CA LYS A 155 16.97 22.82 1.95
C LYS A 155 17.09 21.30 2.01
N GLU A 156 16.25 20.65 2.81
CA GLU A 156 16.21 19.19 2.98
C GLU A 156 15.78 18.48 1.69
N ILE A 157 14.79 19.03 0.97
CA ILE A 157 14.37 18.49 -0.33
C ILE A 157 15.53 18.54 -1.34
N ARG A 158 16.34 19.60 -1.34
CA ARG A 158 17.47 19.77 -2.26
C ARG A 158 18.66 18.88 -1.93
N SER A 159 18.90 18.57 -0.65
CA SER A 159 20.00 17.72 -0.24
C SER A 159 19.72 16.23 -0.50
N LYS A 160 18.46 15.83 -0.69
CA LYS A 160 18.13 14.44 -0.98
C LYS A 160 18.56 14.05 -2.40
N PRO A 161 19.29 12.92 -2.56
CA PRO A 161 19.48 12.34 -3.88
C PRO A 161 18.09 12.03 -4.45
N LYS A 162 17.89 12.27 -5.75
CA LYS A 162 16.70 11.77 -6.43
C LYS A 162 16.70 10.26 -6.23
N VAL A 163 15.79 9.75 -5.41
CA VAL A 163 15.70 8.32 -5.13
C VAL A 163 15.33 7.65 -6.45
N VAL A 164 16.34 7.12 -7.16
CA VAL A 164 16.17 6.22 -8.29
C VAL A 164 15.84 4.88 -7.66
N VAL A 165 14.57 4.68 -7.30
CA VAL A 165 14.13 3.34 -6.91
C VAL A 165 14.14 2.53 -8.19
N GLU A 166 15.03 1.55 -8.29
CA GLU A 166 14.92 0.52 -9.31
C GLU A 166 13.50 -0.05 -9.19
N LYS A 167 12.70 0.14 -10.25
CA LYS A 167 11.26 -0.09 -10.23
C LYS A 167 10.97 -1.60 -10.31
N THR A 168 11.45 -2.34 -9.32
CA THR A 168 11.24 -3.78 -9.18
C THR A 168 9.96 -3.97 -8.41
N VAL A 169 8.96 -4.53 -9.09
CA VAL A 169 7.65 -4.83 -8.52
C VAL A 169 7.56 -6.34 -8.30
N PHE A 170 7.27 -6.74 -7.07
CA PHE A 170 7.17 -8.13 -6.65
C PHE A 170 5.70 -8.55 -6.69
N VAL A 171 5.38 -9.61 -7.41
CA VAL A 171 4.02 -10.13 -7.52
C VAL A 171 4.03 -11.62 -7.25
N ASP A 172 2.93 -12.13 -6.70
CA ASP A 172 2.70 -13.57 -6.71
C ASP A 172 2.55 -14.05 -8.16
N GLU A 173 3.48 -14.86 -8.64
CA GLU A 173 3.32 -15.60 -9.89
C GLU A 173 2.90 -17.05 -9.58
N LEU A 174 1.95 -17.58 -10.35
CA LEU A 174 1.81 -19.03 -10.47
C LEU A 174 3.13 -19.53 -11.07
N THR A 175 3.91 -20.30 -10.33
CA THR A 175 4.86 -21.24 -10.95
C THR A 175 4.08 -22.35 -11.66
N CYS A 176 3.36 -22.01 -12.73
CA CYS A 176 2.77 -22.96 -13.67
C CYS A 176 3.86 -23.51 -14.63
N VAL A 177 5.07 -23.73 -14.13
CA VAL A 177 6.18 -24.31 -14.91
C VAL A 177 6.49 -25.71 -14.42
N PHE A 178 6.37 -25.98 -13.12
CA PHE A 178 6.61 -27.33 -12.59
C PHE A 178 5.55 -28.34 -13.00
N SER A 179 4.28 -27.93 -13.15
CA SER A 179 3.21 -28.86 -13.54
C SER A 179 3.31 -29.28 -15.02
N ILE A 180 3.71 -28.37 -15.91
CA ILE A 180 3.88 -28.69 -17.35
C ILE A 180 5.12 -29.55 -17.57
N VAL A 181 6.24 -29.27 -16.89
CA VAL A 181 7.45 -30.10 -17.01
C VAL A 181 7.22 -31.50 -16.45
N LEU A 182 6.56 -31.65 -15.29
CA LEU A 182 6.22 -32.98 -14.77
C LEU A 182 5.23 -33.72 -15.67
N TYR A 183 4.24 -33.03 -16.23
CA TYR A 183 3.26 -33.63 -17.16
C TYR A 183 3.91 -34.06 -18.48
N LEU A 184 4.83 -33.25 -19.03
CA LEU A 184 5.57 -33.61 -20.24
C LEU A 184 6.57 -34.75 -19.98
N ILE A 185 7.23 -34.79 -18.82
CA ILE A 185 8.09 -35.91 -18.43
C ILE A 185 7.26 -37.20 -18.25
N HIS A 186 6.09 -37.11 -17.63
CA HIS A 186 5.19 -38.25 -17.45
C HIS A 186 4.62 -38.74 -18.80
N MET A 187 4.24 -37.83 -19.71
CA MET A 187 3.81 -38.18 -21.06
C MET A 187 4.92 -38.80 -21.90
N ALA A 188 6.15 -38.28 -21.81
CA ALA A 188 7.32 -38.87 -22.48
C ALA A 188 7.67 -40.26 -21.92
N TYR A 189 7.50 -40.48 -20.61
CA TYR A 189 7.71 -41.78 -19.98
C TYR A 189 6.68 -42.83 -20.46
N ILE A 190 5.39 -42.47 -20.52
CA ILE A 190 4.32 -43.35 -21.03
C ILE A 190 4.54 -43.69 -22.51
N ALA A 191 4.90 -42.71 -23.35
CA ALA A 191 5.19 -42.93 -24.76
C ALA A 191 6.39 -43.87 -24.98
N ARG A 192 7.41 -43.82 -24.11
CA ARG A 192 8.59 -44.69 -24.19
C ARG A 192 8.29 -46.14 -23.78
N ILE A 193 7.38 -46.37 -22.84
CA ILE A 193 6.96 -47.72 -22.43
C ILE A 193 6.05 -48.37 -23.47
N GLY A 194 5.21 -47.58 -24.15
CA GLY A 194 4.33 -48.08 -25.22
C GLY A 194 5.09 -48.60 -26.46
N ASN A 195 6.33 -48.15 -26.68
CA ASN A 195 7.12 -48.50 -27.87
C ASN A 195 8.08 -49.71 -27.68
N GLN A 196 7.97 -50.44 -26.56
CA GLN A 196 8.75 -51.66 -26.29
C GLN A 196 7.90 -52.96 -26.30
N ARG A 197 6.67 -52.90 -26.83
CA ARG A 197 5.85 -54.09 -27.09
C ARG A 197 5.41 -54.12 -28.56
N ILE A 198 6.36 -54.33 -29.47
CA ILE A 198 6.15 -54.96 -30.78
C ILE A 198 7.42 -55.78 -31.08
#